data_AF-A0AAD6URB7-F1
#
_entry.id   AF-A0AAD6URB7-F1
#
_cell.length_a   1.000
_cell.length_b   1.000
_cell.length_c   1.000
_cell.angle_alpha   90.00
_cell.angle_beta   90.00
_cell.angle_gamma   90.00
#
_symmetry.space_group_name_H-M   'P 1'
#
loop_
_entity.id
_entity.type
_entity.pdbx_description
1 polymer ?
#
loop_
_entity_poly.entity_id
_entity_poly.type
_entity_poly.pdbx_seq_one_letter_code
_entity_poly.pdbx_strand_id
1 'polypeptide(L)' 'MTLYPPTHCCTNPNCPAVGPLKKAEVRQVVVYSHGAGALPAHAVHLYCRGCNTNYHHGFSVQAGVRTYYGDTPKYCSI' A
#
# COMPACT_ATOMS: atom_id res chain seq x y z
N MET A 1 -5.14 14.86 -3.39
CA MET A 1 -4.14 13.80 -3.64
C MET A 1 -4.72 12.46 -3.23
N THR A 2 -4.54 11.39 -4.01
CA THR A 2 -4.98 10.03 -3.64
C THR A 2 -3.82 9.07 -3.81
N LEU A 3 -3.51 8.34 -2.75
CA LEU A 3 -2.41 7.38 -2.66
C LEU A 3 -2.96 5.98 -2.91
N TYR A 4 -2.60 5.40 -4.04
CA TYR A 4 -2.92 4.02 -4.40
C TYR A 4 -1.71 3.10 -4.19
N PRO A 5 -1.92 1.81 -3.89
CA PRO A 5 -0.86 0.82 -3.99
C PRO A 5 -0.28 0.80 -5.41
N PRO A 6 1.02 0.50 -5.58
CA PRO A 6 1.65 0.41 -6.89
C PRO A 6 1.07 -0.72 -7.75
N THR A 7 0.35 -1.67 -7.14
CA THR A 7 -0.16 -2.87 -7.78
C THR A 7 -1.68 -2.97 -7.60
N HIS A 8 -2.40 -3.15 -8.72
CA HIS A 8 -3.84 -3.37 -8.75
C HIS A 8 -4.22 -4.86 -8.88
N CYS A 9 -3.22 -5.75 -8.98
CA CYS A 9 -3.36 -7.20 -8.97
C CYS A 9 -2.60 -7.78 -7.78
N CYS A 10 -3.03 -8.94 -7.29
CA CYS A 10 -2.31 -9.65 -6.26
C CYS A 10 -0.91 -10.05 -6.77
N THR A 11 0.15 -9.66 -6.06
CA THR A 11 1.53 -10.02 -6.41
C THR A 11 2.09 -11.16 -5.57
N ASN A 12 1.29 -11.71 -4.66
CA ASN A 12 1.71 -12.83 -3.83
C ASN A 12 1.76 -14.13 -4.68
N PRO A 13 2.94 -14.73 -4.90
CA PRO A 13 3.08 -15.93 -5.72
C PRO A 13 2.39 -17.15 -5.11
N ASN A 14 2.18 -17.16 -3.79
CA ASN A 14 1.52 -18.24 -3.06
C ASN A 14 0.00 -18.05 -2.97
N CYS A 15 -0.57 -17.09 -3.70
CA CYS A 15 -2.00 -16.82 -3.67
C CYS A 15 -2.77 -17.84 -4.52
N PRO A 16 -3.75 -18.57 -3.96
CA PRO A 16 -4.54 -19.57 -4.72
C PRO A 16 -5.46 -18.93 -5.77
N ALA A 17 -5.76 -17.64 -5.62
CA ALA A 17 -6.62 -16.89 -6.54
C ALA A 17 -5.96 -15.54 -6.87
N VAL A 18 -4.88 -15.58 -7.65
CA VAL A 18 -4.27 -14.37 -8.21
C VAL A 18 -5.30 -13.68 -9.11
N GLY A 19 -5.53 -12.39 -8.87
CA GLY A 19 -6.54 -11.64 -9.60
C GLY A 19 -6.55 -10.15 -9.24
N PRO A 20 -7.48 -9.40 -9.83
CA PRO A 20 -7.63 -7.98 -9.58
C PRO A 20 -8.00 -7.73 -8.12
N LEU A 21 -7.28 -6.82 -7.48
CA LEU A 21 -7.55 -6.41 -6.11
C LEU A 21 -8.77 -5.51 -6.07
N LYS A 22 -9.63 -5.74 -5.07
CA LYS A 22 -10.80 -4.89 -4.85
C LYS A 22 -10.46 -3.82 -3.83
N LYS A 23 -11.00 -2.63 -4.05
CA LYS A 23 -10.97 -1.53 -3.09
C LYS A 23 -11.65 -1.97 -1.80
N ALA A 24 -10.91 -1.92 -0.71
CA ALA A 24 -11.38 -2.34 0.61
C ALA A 24 -11.72 -1.15 1.48
N GLU A 25 -10.82 -0.16 1.52
CA GLU A 25 -10.94 0.99 2.42
C GLU A 25 -10.38 2.25 1.75
N VAL A 26 -10.94 3.41 2.12
CA VAL A 26 -10.33 4.71 1.85
C VAL A 26 -10.25 5.47 3.17
N ARG A 27 -9.07 5.98 3.47
CA ARG A 27 -8.84 6.76 4.67
C ARG A 27 -8.33 8.15 4.32
N GLN A 28 -8.87 9.18 4.96
CA GLN A 28 -8.27 10.51 4.90
C GLN A 28 -6.97 10.55 5.70
N VAL A 29 -5.91 11.06 5.07
CA VAL A 29 -4.56 11.15 5.62
C VAL A 29 -3.96 12.52 5.29
N VAL A 30 -2.91 12.88 6.00
CA VAL A 30 -2.13 14.09 5.72
C VAL A 30 -0.76 13.66 5.20
N VAL A 31 -0.35 14.22 4.06
CA VAL A 31 0.97 14.01 3.46
C VAL A 31 1.79 15.27 3.70
N TYR A 32 2.96 15.10 4.33
CA TYR A 32 3.90 16.20 4.52
C TYR A 32 4.86 16.25 3.33
N SER A 33 4.83 17.37 2.62
CA SER A 33 5.69 17.62 1.46
C SER A 33 6.70 18.72 1.77
N HIS A 34 7.91 18.62 1.20
CA HIS A 34 9.01 19.55 1.48
C HIS A 34 8.72 20.99 1.04
N GLY A 35 7.98 21.19 -0.07
CA GLY A 35 7.71 22.52 -0.63
C GLY A 35 6.33 23.11 -0.36
N ALA A 36 5.34 22.28 -0.02
CA ALA A 36 3.94 22.72 0.14
C ALA A 36 3.37 22.42 1.53
N GLY A 37 4.19 21.91 2.46
CA GLY A 37 3.77 21.62 3.83
C GLY A 37 2.80 20.43 3.90
N ALA A 38 1.88 20.49 4.87
CA ALA A 38 0.89 19.46 5.14
C ALA A 38 -0.27 19.54 4.13
N LEU A 39 -0.46 18.48 3.35
CA LEU A 39 -1.50 18.38 2.33
C LEU A 39 -2.52 17.29 2.67
N PRO A 40 -3.83 17.55 2.52
CA PRO A 40 -4.84 16.51 2.67
C PRO A 40 -4.76 15.51 1.51
N ALA A 41 -4.82 14.23 1.83
CA ALA A 41 -4.81 13.14 0.88
C ALA A 41 -5.75 12.01 1.30
N HIS A 42 -5.99 11.08 0.38
CA HIS A 42 -6.75 9.85 0.64
C HIS A 42 -5.84 8.65 0.41
N ALA A 43 -5.67 7.79 1.41
CA ALA A 43 -5.00 6.51 1.27
C ALA A 43 -6.02 5.43 0.91
N VAL A 44 -5.82 4.77 -0.23
CA VAL A 44 -6.66 3.66 -0.68
C VAL A 44 -5.99 2.35 -0.33
N HIS A 45 -6.72 1.47 0.34
CA HIS A 45 -6.28 0.12 0.67
C HIS A 45 -7.00 -0.88 -0.24
N LEU A 46 -6.23 -1.77 -0.85
CA LEU A 46 -6.74 -2.81 -1.73
C LEU A 46 -6.60 -4.16 -1.04
N TYR A 47 -7.64 -5.01 -1.07
CA TYR A 47 -7.63 -6.29 -0.37
C TYR A 47 -7.71 -7.47 -1.34
N CYS A 48 -6.82 -8.43 -1.16
CA CYS A 48 -6.91 -9.73 -1.81
C CYS A 48 -7.65 -10.72 -0.92
N ARG A 49 -8.82 -11.20 -1.38
CA ARG A 49 -9.59 -12.24 -0.68
C ARG A 49 -8.98 -13.64 -0.82
N GLY A 50 -8.08 -13.86 -1.79
CA GLY A 50 -7.46 -15.16 -2.04
C GLY A 50 -6.36 -15.51 -1.03
N CYS A 51 -5.50 -14.55 -0.69
CA CYS A 51 -4.38 -14.73 0.24
C CYS A 51 -4.48 -13.86 1.51
N ASN A 52 -5.61 -13.17 1.70
CA ASN A 52 -5.87 -12.26 2.82
C ASN A 52 -4.77 -11.20 3.00
N THR A 53 -4.26 -10.68 1.90
CA THR A 53 -3.24 -9.62 1.89
C THR A 53 -3.90 -8.26 1.66
N ASN A 54 -3.56 -7.30 2.51
CA ASN A 54 -3.96 -5.90 2.38
C ASN A 54 -2.81 -5.09 1.78
N TYR A 55 -3.07 -4.41 0.68
CA TYR A 55 -2.09 -3.61 -0.05
C TYR A 55 -2.35 -2.13 0.25
N HIS A 56 -1.35 -1.48 0.83
CA HIS A 56 -1.30 -0.04 1.08
C HIS A 56 -0.40 0.62 0.04
N HIS A 57 -0.29 1.95 0.07
CA HIS A 57 0.55 2.72 -0.86
C HIS A 57 2.04 2.36 -0.79
N GLY A 58 2.60 2.15 0.42
CA GLY A 58 4.03 1.91 0.62
C GLY A 58 4.41 0.50 1.09
N PHE A 59 3.43 -0.32 1.46
CA PHE A 59 3.65 -1.67 1.97
C PHE A 59 2.42 -2.54 1.75
N SER A 60 2.58 -3.85 1.84
CA SER A 60 1.49 -4.81 1.99
C SER A 60 1.53 -5.46 3.37
N VAL A 61 0.39 -5.97 3.82
CA VAL A 61 0.24 -6.68 5.09
C VAL A 61 -0.40 -8.03 4.84
N GLN A 62 0.28 -9.09 5.23
CA GLN A 62 -0.24 -10.45 5.20
C GLN A 62 -0.02 -11.11 6.55
N ALA A 63 -1.08 -11.65 7.16
CA ALA A 63 -1.01 -12.34 8.45
C ALA A 63 -0.28 -11.53 9.55
N GLY A 64 -0.46 -10.20 9.56
CA GLY A 64 0.18 -9.29 10.52
C GLY A 64 1.62 -8.89 10.15
N VAL A 65 2.25 -9.51 9.17
CA VAL A 65 3.59 -9.17 8.68
C VAL A 65 3.48 -8.05 7.64
N ARG A 66 4.25 -6.98 7.83
CA ARG A 66 4.35 -5.86 6.87
C ARG A 66 5.53 -6.05 5.96
N THR A 67 5.29 -6.01 4.65
CA THR A 67 6.32 -6.07 3.62
C THR A 67 6.31 -4.78 2.85
N TYR A 68 7.38 -4.01 2.94
CA TYR A 68 7.54 -2.77 2.18
C TYR A 68 7.83 -3.11 0.72
N TYR A 69 7.28 -2.32 -0.21
CA TYR A 69 7.68 -2.44 -1.61
C TYR A 69 9.17 -2.11 -1.74
N GLY A 70 9.84 -2.72 -2.72
CA GLY A 70 11.32 -2.74 -2.85
C GLY A 70 12.03 -1.39 -2.91
N ASP A 71 11.30 -0.29 -2.87
CA ASP A 71 11.79 1.06 -2.63
C ASP A 71 12.05 1.28 -1.13
N THR A 72 12.90 0.45 -0.53
CA THR A 72 13.52 0.85 0.73
C THR A 72 14.38 2.08 0.43
N PRO A 73 14.15 3.26 1.04
CA PRO A 73 15.04 4.38 0.81
C PRO A 73 16.44 3.95 1.23
N LYS A 74 17.38 3.92 0.27
CA LYS A 74 18.77 3.47 0.45
C LYS A 74 19.59 4.32 1.43
N TYR A 75 18.97 5.27 2.12
CA TYR A 75 19.63 6.18 3.05
C TYR A 75 18.79 6.32 4.33
N CYS A 76 19.04 5.44 5.30
CA CYS A 76 19.03 5.84 6.70
C CYS A 76 20.49 6.15 7.06
N SER A 77 20.92 7.39 6.84
CA SER A 77 22.16 7.89 7.44
C SER A 77 21.82 8.54 8.78
N ILE A 78 22.32 7.92 9.85
CA ILE A 78 22.33 8.41 11.24
C ILE A 78 23.21 9.66 11.34
#